data_AF-A0A0N4YAA6-F1
#
_entry.id   AF-A0A0N4YAA6-F1
#
_cell.length_a   1.000
_cell.length_b   1.000
_cell.length_c   1.000
_cell.angle_alpha   90.00
_cell.angle_beta   90.00
_cell.angle_gamma   90.00
#
_symmetry.space_group_name_H-M   'P 1'
#
loop_
_entity.id
_entity.type
_entity.pdbx_description
1 polymer ?
#
loop_
_entity_poly.entity_id
_entity_poly.type
_entity_poly.pdbx_seq_one_letter_code
_entity_poly.pdbx_strand_id
1 'polypeptide(L)'
;MCRLVGFLLLVPLAVVLASPVQLSKLKCAYGDRKFCDRMKFVHRVNDMVVYLIKNEESFNDDKETISYANEAIRDVLAEGHKTQLPELLWIVVLLETSALEQLRVNCNGAKSERLGCKKGLEWLSDATCDLVTAVKELTGVTQLEAIQKVGTCPKGSSDPELAYKLGAALLDALENIEL
;
A
#
# COMPACT_ATOMS: atom_id res chain seq x y z
N MET A 1 58.19 22.00 -17.21
CA MET A 1 56.91 22.44 -16.58
C MET A 1 55.80 22.03 -17.55
N CYS A 2 55.21 20.84 -17.38
CA CYS A 2 54.00 20.53 -16.61
C CYS A 2 52.77 20.31 -17.51
N ARG A 3 52.57 19.02 -17.83
CA ARG A 3 51.32 18.24 -17.92
C ARG A 3 50.24 18.61 -18.95
N LEU A 4 50.24 17.81 -20.02
CA LEU A 4 49.05 17.15 -20.56
C LEU A 4 48.22 16.49 -19.44
N VAL A 5 46.89 16.59 -19.53
CA VAL A 5 45.87 15.52 -19.40
C VAL A 5 44.53 16.23 -19.12
N GLY A 6 43.74 16.46 -20.17
CA GLY A 6 42.34 16.84 -20.06
C GLY A 6 41.47 15.63 -20.36
N PHE A 7 41.09 14.86 -19.33
CA PHE A 7 40.05 13.84 -19.45
C PHE A 7 38.69 14.54 -19.49
N LEU A 8 38.08 14.60 -20.67
CA LEU A 8 36.63 14.77 -20.78
C LEU A 8 35.98 13.51 -20.20
N LEU A 9 35.48 13.60 -18.97
CA LEU A 9 34.55 12.62 -18.41
C LEU A 9 33.19 12.83 -19.08
N LEU A 10 32.97 12.12 -20.18
CA LEU A 10 31.63 11.80 -20.67
C LEU A 10 30.97 10.90 -19.62
N VAL A 11 30.21 11.49 -18.70
CA VAL A 11 29.27 10.73 -17.88
C VAL A 11 28.13 10.31 -18.82
N PRO A 12 27.91 9.01 -19.07
CA PRO A 12 26.74 8.60 -19.81
C PRO A 12 25.53 8.97 -18.96
N LEU A 13 24.68 9.82 -19.53
CA LEU A 13 23.33 10.09 -19.06
C LEU A 13 22.58 8.75 -19.14
N ALA A 14 22.73 7.91 -18.12
CA ALA A 14 21.88 6.76 -17.91
C ALA A 14 20.50 7.33 -17.55
N VAL A 15 19.71 7.58 -18.59
CA VAL A 15 18.28 7.80 -18.48
C VAL A 15 17.75 6.58 -17.74
N VAL A 16 17.47 6.75 -16.45
CA VAL A 16 16.69 5.82 -15.64
C VAL A 16 15.27 5.88 -16.20
N LEU A 17 15.05 5.18 -17.31
CA LEU A 17 13.71 4.82 -17.75
C LEU A 17 13.20 3.82 -16.71
N ALA A 18 12.53 4.33 -15.69
CA ALA A 18 11.72 3.52 -14.78
C ALA A 18 10.79 2.67 -15.64
N SER A 19 11.10 1.38 -15.72
CA SER A 19 10.38 0.42 -16.54
C SER A 19 8.94 0.33 -16.04
N PRO A 20 7.95 0.11 -16.93
CA PRO A 20 6.59 -0.17 -16.50
C PRO A 20 6.62 -1.34 -15.50
N VAL A 21 6.12 -1.07 -14.31
CA VAL A 21 6.12 -1.91 -13.12
C VAL A 21 5.92 -3.38 -13.50
N GLN A 22 6.93 -4.23 -13.28
CA GLN A 22 6.87 -5.67 -13.55
C GLN A 22 6.00 -6.38 -12.51
N LEU A 23 4.68 -6.15 -12.59
CA LEU A 23 3.65 -6.71 -11.71
C LEU A 23 3.57 -8.24 -11.73
N SER A 24 4.03 -8.88 -12.83
CA SER A 24 4.11 -10.35 -12.93
C SER A 24 5.23 -10.98 -12.08
N LYS A 25 6.07 -10.17 -11.42
CA LYS A 25 7.23 -10.65 -10.66
C LYS A 25 7.05 -10.70 -9.15
N LEU A 26 5.99 -10.11 -8.58
CA LEU A 26 5.72 -10.22 -7.15
C LEU A 26 5.38 -11.68 -6.84
N LYS A 27 6.36 -12.40 -6.29
CA LYS A 27 6.19 -13.76 -5.77
C LYS A 27 5.44 -13.66 -4.44
N CYS A 28 4.61 -14.66 -4.17
CA CYS A 28 3.93 -14.79 -2.89
C CYS A 28 4.28 -16.14 -2.30
N ALA A 29 4.97 -16.14 -1.15
CA ALA A 29 5.44 -17.35 -0.49
C ALA A 29 4.35 -18.00 0.39
N TYR A 30 3.31 -17.25 0.77
CA TYR A 30 2.25 -17.69 1.69
C TYR A 30 1.42 -18.90 1.20
N GLY A 31 1.35 -19.11 -0.12
CA GLY A 31 0.69 -20.27 -0.74
C GLY A 31 -0.84 -20.18 -0.88
N ASP A 32 -1.53 -19.28 -0.17
CA ASP A 32 -2.95 -19.01 -0.40
C ASP A 32 -3.14 -18.06 -1.59
N ARG A 33 -3.70 -18.57 -2.68
CA ARG A 33 -3.85 -17.81 -3.92
C ARG A 33 -4.72 -16.56 -3.75
N LYS A 34 -5.83 -16.64 -2.99
CA LYS A 34 -6.76 -15.50 -2.86
C LYS A 34 -6.12 -14.37 -2.07
N PHE A 35 -5.48 -14.71 -0.95
CA PHE A 35 -4.71 -13.76 -0.16
C PHE A 35 -3.61 -13.10 -1.01
N CYS A 36 -2.82 -13.91 -1.70
CA CYS A 36 -1.75 -13.42 -2.58
C CYS A 36 -2.27 -12.48 -3.69
N ASP A 37 -3.39 -12.82 -4.32
CA ASP A 37 -3.97 -12.01 -5.39
C ASP A 37 -4.47 -10.65 -4.85
N ARG A 38 -5.08 -10.63 -3.65
CA ARG A 38 -5.48 -9.38 -2.98
C ARG A 38 -4.27 -8.52 -2.60
N MET A 39 -3.26 -9.07 -1.93
CA MET A 39 -2.07 -8.29 -1.54
C MET A 39 -1.34 -7.69 -2.76
N LYS A 40 -1.27 -8.42 -3.87
CA LYS A 40 -0.71 -7.88 -5.13
C LYS A 40 -1.60 -6.81 -5.77
N PHE A 41 -2.92 -6.89 -5.58
CA PHE A 41 -3.82 -5.84 -5.99
C PHE A 41 -3.58 -4.57 -5.18
N VAL A 42 -3.54 -4.65 -3.86
CA VAL A 42 -3.23 -3.51 -2.96
C VAL A 42 -1.93 -2.83 -3.39
N HIS A 43 -0.84 -3.59 -3.53
CA HIS A 43 0.46 -3.05 -3.97
C HIS A 43 0.35 -2.29 -5.31
N ARG A 44 -0.36 -2.86 -6.28
CA ARG A 44 -0.53 -2.25 -7.61
C ARG A 44 -1.31 -0.95 -7.53
N VAL A 45 -2.38 -0.95 -6.77
CA VAL A 45 -3.23 0.22 -6.63
C VAL A 45 -2.45 1.35 -5.97
N ASN A 46 -1.66 1.06 -4.95
CA ASN A 46 -0.73 2.01 -4.33
C ASN A 46 0.26 2.61 -5.33
N ASP A 47 0.90 1.78 -6.17
CA ASP A 47 1.79 2.28 -7.23
C ASP A 47 1.04 3.22 -8.22
N MET A 48 -0.22 2.88 -8.53
CA MET A 48 -1.06 3.71 -9.41
C MET A 48 -1.45 5.03 -8.75
N VAL A 49 -1.74 5.05 -7.45
CA VAL A 49 -2.02 6.28 -6.69
C VAL A 49 -0.78 7.17 -6.68
N VAL A 50 0.39 6.62 -6.36
CA VAL A 50 1.67 7.36 -6.43
C VAL A 50 1.89 7.95 -7.82
N TYR A 51 1.61 7.18 -8.88
CA TYR A 51 1.72 7.65 -10.25
C TYR A 51 0.76 8.81 -10.56
N LEU A 52 -0.49 8.75 -10.08
CA LEU A 52 -1.49 9.80 -10.32
C LEU A 52 -1.07 11.15 -9.74
N ILE A 53 -0.49 11.14 -8.54
CA ILE A 53 -0.10 12.35 -7.81
C ILE A 53 1.40 12.68 -7.95
N LYS A 54 2.13 11.97 -8.84
CA LYS A 54 3.60 12.03 -8.93
C LYS A 54 4.16 13.44 -9.17
N ASN A 55 3.48 14.22 -10.01
CA ASN A 55 3.91 15.55 -10.43
C ASN A 55 3.53 16.65 -9.44
N GLU A 56 2.88 16.28 -8.33
CA GLU A 56 2.38 17.22 -7.34
C GLU A 56 3.31 17.21 -6.12
N GLU A 57 4.11 18.27 -5.98
CA GLU A 57 5.06 18.41 -4.86
C GLU A 57 4.36 18.41 -3.51
N SER A 58 3.12 18.92 -3.48
CA SER A 58 2.31 19.01 -2.28
C SER A 58 1.77 17.68 -1.75
N PHE A 59 2.13 16.58 -2.41
CA PHE A 59 1.80 15.19 -2.05
C PHE A 59 3.06 14.33 -1.84
N ASN A 60 4.23 14.95 -1.61
CA ASN A 60 5.48 14.20 -1.38
C ASN A 60 5.37 13.23 -0.20
N ASP A 61 4.83 13.71 0.92
CA ASP A 61 4.66 12.90 2.13
C ASP A 61 3.66 11.76 1.87
N ASP A 62 2.55 12.01 1.16
CA ASP A 62 1.58 10.96 0.81
C ASP A 62 2.22 9.87 -0.07
N LYS A 63 3.02 10.28 -1.07
CA LYS A 63 3.74 9.34 -1.95
C LYS A 63 4.72 8.48 -1.16
N GLU A 64 5.40 9.07 -0.18
CA GLU A 64 6.34 8.37 0.69
C GLU A 64 5.61 7.34 1.57
N THR A 65 4.54 7.75 2.26
CA THR A 65 3.73 6.84 3.10
C THR A 65 3.16 5.66 2.30
N ILE A 66 2.62 5.92 1.10
CA ILE A 66 2.12 4.85 0.21
C ILE A 66 3.26 3.93 -0.24
N SER A 67 4.46 4.46 -0.47
CA SER A 67 5.63 3.66 -0.85
C SER A 67 6.08 2.74 0.30
N TYR A 68 6.05 3.22 1.54
CA TYR A 68 6.31 2.39 2.72
C TYR A 68 5.27 1.30 2.90
N ALA A 69 3.99 1.59 2.66
CA ALA A 69 2.96 0.55 2.65
C ALA A 69 3.27 -0.55 1.61
N ASN A 70 3.74 -0.17 0.41
CA ASN A 70 4.18 -1.12 -0.61
C ASN A 70 5.40 -1.95 -0.22
N GLU A 71 6.34 -1.39 0.53
CA GLU A 71 7.46 -2.14 1.12
C GLU A 71 6.96 -3.21 2.09
N ALA A 72 6.10 -2.83 3.04
CA ALA A 72 5.54 -3.76 4.00
C ALA A 72 4.68 -4.87 3.32
N ILE A 73 3.95 -4.54 2.25
CA ILE A 73 3.22 -5.53 1.46
C ILE A 73 4.19 -6.55 0.83
N ARG A 74 5.37 -6.12 0.37
CA ARG A 74 6.38 -7.04 -0.16
C ARG A 74 6.89 -7.99 0.91
N ASP A 75 7.06 -7.52 2.13
CA ASP A 75 7.49 -8.35 3.26
C ASP A 75 6.43 -9.40 3.60
N VAL A 76 5.14 -9.01 3.66
CA VAL A 76 4.01 -9.95 3.82
C VAL A 76 3.98 -10.98 2.69
N LEU A 77 4.20 -10.57 1.44
CA LEU A 77 4.22 -11.48 0.29
C LEU A 77 5.43 -12.43 0.32
N ALA A 78 6.56 -12.01 0.91
CA ALA A 78 7.76 -12.82 1.06
C ALA A 78 7.67 -13.82 2.22
N GLU A 79 6.79 -13.59 3.19
CA GLU A 79 6.59 -14.44 4.37
C GLU A 79 5.93 -15.79 4.00
N GLY A 80 6.70 -16.88 4.06
CA GLY A 80 6.25 -18.23 3.72
C GLY A 80 5.92 -19.12 4.93
N HIS A 81 6.44 -18.79 6.12
CA HIS A 81 6.36 -19.60 7.32
C HIS A 81 5.21 -19.19 8.26
N LYS A 82 4.51 -18.09 7.95
CA LYS A 82 3.31 -17.58 8.62
C LYS A 82 3.52 -17.10 10.06
N THR A 83 4.68 -17.33 10.66
CA THR A 83 4.98 -17.00 12.06
C THR A 83 5.01 -15.50 12.30
N GLN A 84 5.57 -14.74 11.35
CA GLN A 84 5.64 -13.27 11.43
C GLN A 84 4.45 -12.57 10.76
N LEU A 85 3.55 -13.35 10.15
CA LEU A 85 2.47 -12.80 9.36
C LEU A 85 1.58 -11.82 10.14
N PRO A 86 1.18 -12.09 11.40
CA PRO A 86 0.30 -11.16 12.10
C PRO A 86 0.95 -9.79 12.37
N GLU A 87 2.23 -9.77 12.77
CA GLU A 87 3.00 -8.53 12.94
C GLU A 87 3.15 -7.77 11.62
N LEU A 88 3.53 -8.48 10.54
CA LEU A 88 3.65 -7.88 9.21
C LEU A 88 2.30 -7.34 8.70
N LEU A 89 1.21 -8.05 8.95
CA LEU A 89 -0.14 -7.58 8.61
C LEU A 89 -0.54 -6.35 9.42
N TRP A 90 -0.23 -6.31 10.71
CA TRP A 90 -0.46 -5.13 11.53
C TRP A 90 0.29 -3.91 10.96
N ILE A 91 1.56 -4.07 10.59
CA ILE A 91 2.37 -3.01 9.97
C ILE A 91 1.75 -2.55 8.65
N VAL A 92 1.35 -3.48 7.77
CA VAL A 92 0.73 -3.13 6.47
C VAL A 92 -0.58 -2.40 6.67
N VAL A 93 -1.47 -2.87 7.55
CA VAL A 93 -2.75 -2.20 7.82
C VAL A 93 -2.53 -0.81 8.40
N LEU A 94 -1.52 -0.63 9.25
CA LEU A 94 -1.20 0.65 9.86
C LEU A 94 -0.77 1.66 8.81
N LEU A 95 0.18 1.28 7.95
CA LEU A 95 0.72 2.16 6.92
C LEU A 95 -0.34 2.48 5.86
N GLU A 96 -1.11 1.48 5.42
CA GLU A 96 -2.18 1.68 4.43
C GLU A 96 -3.28 2.60 4.95
N THR A 97 -3.75 2.37 6.19
CA THR A 97 -4.80 3.18 6.83
C THR A 97 -4.31 4.62 7.05
N SER A 98 -3.04 4.77 7.44
CA SER A 98 -2.41 6.08 7.63
C SER A 98 -2.25 6.83 6.30
N ALA A 99 -1.84 6.13 5.24
CA ALA A 99 -1.75 6.68 3.89
C ALA A 99 -3.12 7.16 3.40
N LEU A 100 -4.17 6.38 3.61
CA LEU A 100 -5.54 6.74 3.25
C LEU A 100 -6.00 8.01 3.97
N GLU A 101 -5.78 8.07 5.28
CA GLU A 101 -6.19 9.23 6.08
C GLU A 101 -5.42 10.49 5.71
N GLN A 102 -4.11 10.38 5.53
CA GLN A 102 -3.26 11.48 5.11
C GLN A 102 -3.70 12.03 3.74
N LEU A 103 -3.89 11.13 2.77
CA LEU A 103 -4.36 11.51 1.44
C LEU A 103 -5.73 12.19 1.54
N ARG A 104 -6.63 11.69 2.40
CA ARG A 104 -7.98 12.25 2.60
C ARG A 104 -7.93 13.67 3.13
N VAL A 105 -7.12 13.92 4.16
CA VAL A 105 -6.93 15.27 4.72
C VAL A 105 -6.35 16.21 3.67
N ASN A 106 -5.31 15.77 2.95
CA ASN A 106 -4.68 16.56 1.90
C ASN A 106 -5.61 16.85 0.73
N CYS A 107 -6.49 15.90 0.41
CA CYS A 107 -7.49 16.01 -0.63
C CYS A 107 -8.73 16.82 -0.25
N ASN A 108 -8.97 17.18 1.01
CA ASN A 108 -10.13 17.99 1.41
C ASN A 108 -9.88 19.51 1.33
N GLY A 109 -8.64 19.95 1.06
CA GLY A 109 -8.28 21.37 0.90
C GLY A 109 -8.48 21.92 -0.51
N ALA A 110 -7.87 23.08 -0.83
CA ALA A 110 -7.84 23.65 -2.20
C ALA A 110 -7.17 22.71 -3.26
N LYS A 111 -6.57 21.61 -2.81
CA LYS A 111 -6.03 20.51 -3.63
C LYS A 111 -7.12 19.51 -4.10
N SER A 112 -8.33 19.58 -3.54
CA SER A 112 -9.48 18.67 -3.78
C SER A 112 -9.99 18.63 -5.22
N GLU A 113 -9.78 19.71 -5.99
CA GLU A 113 -10.27 19.83 -7.36
C GLU A 113 -9.40 19.09 -8.38
N ARG A 114 -8.26 18.53 -7.96
CA ARG A 114 -7.38 17.78 -8.86
C ARG A 114 -7.93 16.37 -9.08
N LEU A 115 -8.19 16.04 -10.35
CA LEU A 115 -8.65 14.71 -10.79
C LEU A 115 -7.81 13.57 -10.18
N GLY A 116 -6.49 13.76 -10.05
CA GLY A 116 -5.58 12.78 -9.46
C GLY A 116 -5.84 12.51 -7.98
N CYS A 117 -6.22 13.52 -7.22
CA CYS A 117 -6.53 13.41 -5.80
C CYS A 117 -7.84 12.63 -5.57
N LYS A 118 -8.93 13.00 -6.25
CA LYS A 118 -10.20 12.25 -6.15
C LYS A 118 -10.02 10.78 -6.56
N LYS A 119 -9.36 10.55 -7.71
CA LYS A 119 -9.14 9.19 -8.21
C LYS A 119 -8.20 8.39 -7.31
N GLY A 120 -7.16 9.05 -6.78
CA GLY A 120 -6.22 8.47 -5.83
C GLY A 120 -6.92 8.01 -4.55
N LEU A 121 -7.83 8.83 -4.01
CA LEU A 121 -8.64 8.45 -2.85
C LEU A 121 -9.55 7.26 -3.10
N GLU A 122 -10.28 7.25 -4.23
CA GLU A 122 -11.13 6.12 -4.59
C GLU A 122 -10.31 4.81 -4.63
N TRP A 123 -9.15 4.87 -5.28
CA TRP A 123 -8.24 3.73 -5.41
C TRP A 123 -7.64 3.29 -4.08
N LEU A 124 -7.13 4.21 -3.26
CA LEU A 124 -6.56 3.86 -1.96
C LEU A 124 -7.63 3.32 -1.00
N SER A 125 -8.87 3.76 -1.14
CA SER A 125 -10.03 3.19 -0.43
C SER A 125 -10.27 1.75 -0.85
N ASP A 126 -10.30 1.47 -2.16
CA ASP A 126 -10.45 0.11 -2.69
C ASP A 126 -9.31 -0.82 -2.22
N ALA A 127 -8.07 -0.31 -2.22
CA ALA A 127 -6.89 -1.04 -1.74
C ALA A 127 -6.99 -1.38 -0.24
N THR A 128 -7.35 -0.40 0.60
CA THR A 128 -7.57 -0.60 2.03
C THR A 128 -8.69 -1.62 2.28
N CYS A 129 -9.77 -1.56 1.51
CA CYS A 129 -10.87 -2.51 1.57
C CYS A 129 -10.47 -3.94 1.22
N ASP A 130 -9.67 -4.11 0.17
CA ASP A 130 -9.16 -5.41 -0.22
C ASP A 130 -8.14 -5.96 0.77
N LEU A 131 -7.33 -5.09 1.40
CA LEU A 131 -6.45 -5.45 2.49
C LEU A 131 -7.25 -5.97 3.70
N VAL A 132 -8.27 -5.23 4.15
CA VAL A 132 -9.14 -5.67 5.25
C VAL A 132 -9.77 -7.03 4.93
N THR A 133 -10.23 -7.21 3.70
CA THR A 133 -10.82 -8.48 3.27
C THR A 133 -9.78 -9.61 3.24
N ALA A 134 -8.56 -9.34 2.76
CA ALA A 134 -7.46 -10.30 2.73
C ALA A 134 -7.11 -10.78 4.14
N VAL A 135 -7.00 -9.85 5.10
CA VAL A 135 -6.73 -10.20 6.49
C VAL A 135 -7.87 -11.06 7.03
N LYS A 136 -9.14 -10.66 6.87
CA LYS A 136 -10.29 -11.45 7.35
C LYS A 136 -10.36 -12.87 6.78
N GLU A 137 -9.99 -13.06 5.51
CA GLU A 137 -10.00 -14.37 4.86
C GLU A 137 -8.89 -15.30 5.38
N LEU A 138 -7.79 -14.76 5.92
CA LEU A 138 -6.71 -15.56 6.50
C LEU A 138 -7.08 -16.22 7.84
N THR A 139 -8.03 -15.65 8.57
CA THR A 139 -8.23 -15.95 9.99
C THR A 139 -9.18 -17.11 10.26
N GLY A 140 -9.30 -18.03 9.31
CA GLY A 140 -10.42 -18.96 9.19
C GLY A 140 -10.49 -20.13 10.16
N VAL A 141 -9.67 -20.25 11.23
CA VAL A 141 -9.70 -21.50 12.03
C VAL A 141 -9.86 -21.34 13.55
N THR A 142 -9.21 -20.42 14.29
CA THR A 142 -9.38 -20.50 15.78
C THR A 142 -9.07 -19.27 16.63
N GLN A 143 -8.49 -18.18 16.13
CA GLN A 143 -7.97 -17.11 17.01
C GLN A 143 -8.64 -15.73 16.88
N LEU A 144 -9.63 -15.54 15.99
CA LEU A 144 -9.88 -14.19 15.45
C LEU A 144 -11.35 -13.82 15.25
N GLU A 145 -12.18 -14.16 16.22
CA GLU A 145 -13.56 -13.63 16.30
C GLU A 145 -13.59 -12.09 16.25
N ALA A 146 -12.58 -11.42 16.82
CA ALA A 146 -12.45 -9.97 16.77
C ALA A 146 -12.32 -9.45 15.32
N ILE A 147 -11.48 -10.08 14.51
CA ILE A 147 -11.30 -9.72 13.09
C ILE A 147 -12.56 -10.04 12.27
N GLN A 148 -13.26 -11.12 12.58
CA GLN A 148 -14.52 -11.46 11.90
C GLN A 148 -15.63 -10.41 12.16
N LYS A 149 -15.60 -9.76 13.33
CA LYS A 149 -16.53 -8.68 13.71
C LYS A 149 -16.23 -7.35 13.04
N VAL A 150 -15.01 -7.14 12.53
CA VAL A 150 -14.72 -5.98 11.67
C VAL A 150 -15.69 -6.01 10.50
N GLY A 151 -16.23 -4.87 10.09
CA GLY A 151 -17.18 -4.79 8.98
C GLY A 151 -16.59 -5.28 7.64
N THR A 152 -17.34 -5.10 6.56
CA THR A 152 -16.85 -5.37 5.21
C THR A 152 -17.12 -4.17 4.33
N CYS A 153 -16.20 -3.88 3.41
CA CYS A 153 -16.49 -2.90 2.38
C CYS A 153 -17.60 -3.41 1.45
N PRO A 154 -18.65 -2.62 1.22
CA PRO A 154 -19.63 -2.93 0.19
C PRO A 154 -18.93 -3.01 -1.17
N LYS A 155 -19.33 -3.96 -2.02
CA LYS A 155 -18.78 -4.06 -3.38
C LYS A 155 -19.02 -2.75 -4.14
N GLY A 156 -17.95 -2.19 -4.70
CA GLY A 156 -18.01 -0.92 -5.45
C GLY A 156 -18.14 0.33 -4.59
N SER A 157 -17.99 0.21 -3.26
CA SER A 157 -17.86 1.36 -2.37
C SER A 157 -16.41 1.81 -2.33
N SER A 158 -16.14 3.01 -2.82
CA SER A 158 -14.86 3.70 -2.68
C SER A 158 -14.96 4.86 -1.67
N ASP A 159 -15.79 4.69 -0.63
CA ASP A 159 -15.94 5.65 0.47
C ASP A 159 -14.68 5.65 1.36
N PRO A 160 -13.87 6.72 1.33
CA PRO A 160 -12.62 6.78 2.08
C PRO A 160 -12.82 6.75 3.59
N GLU A 161 -13.91 7.32 4.10
CA GLU A 161 -14.20 7.34 5.54
C GLU A 161 -14.56 5.94 6.04
N LEU A 162 -15.34 5.19 5.24
CA LEU A 162 -15.65 3.81 5.58
C LEU A 162 -14.40 2.92 5.52
N ALA A 163 -13.60 3.04 4.47
CA ALA A 163 -12.36 2.27 4.33
C ALA A 163 -11.39 2.55 5.50
N TYR A 164 -11.21 3.82 5.86
CA TYR A 164 -10.42 4.22 7.04
C TYR A 164 -10.93 3.58 8.34
N LYS A 165 -12.24 3.68 8.60
CA LYS A 165 -12.85 3.09 9.81
C LYS A 165 -12.65 1.58 9.89
N LEU A 166 -12.72 0.89 8.76
CA LEU A 166 -12.50 -0.55 8.70
C LEU A 166 -11.03 -0.92 8.91
N GLY A 167 -10.10 -0.15 8.32
CA GLY A 167 -8.66 -0.30 8.57
C GLY A 167 -8.31 -0.08 10.05
N ALA A 168 -8.82 0.98 10.67
CA ALA A 168 -8.63 1.26 12.09
C ALA A 168 -9.21 0.16 12.99
N ALA A 169 -10.46 -0.26 12.75
CA ALA A 169 -11.06 -1.36 13.51
C ALA A 169 -10.30 -2.68 13.35
N LEU A 170 -9.66 -2.90 12.19
CA LEU A 170 -8.81 -4.07 11.98
C LEU A 170 -7.49 -3.97 12.76
N LEU A 171 -6.89 -2.79 12.88
CA LEU A 171 -5.71 -2.57 13.73
C LEU A 171 -6.01 -2.88 15.18
N ASP A 172 -7.12 -2.35 15.70
CA ASP A 172 -7.57 -2.64 17.06
C ASP A 172 -7.76 -4.16 17.25
N ALA A 173 -8.37 -4.84 16.27
CA ALA A 173 -8.55 -6.28 16.33
C ALA A 173 -7.23 -7.06 16.27
N LEU A 174 -6.23 -6.57 15.53
CA LEU A 174 -4.90 -7.19 15.39
C LEU A 174 -4.03 -7.00 16.64
N GLU A 175 -4.13 -5.84 17.31
CA GLU A 175 -3.38 -5.54 18.54
C GLU A 175 -3.83 -6.40 19.72
N ASN A 176 -5.11 -6.79 19.74
CA ASN A 176 -5.69 -7.62 20.80
C ASN A 176 -5.52 -9.14 20.59
N ILE A 177 -4.70 -9.54 19.60
CA ILE A 177 -4.35 -10.95 19.39
C ILE A 177 -3.08 -11.24 20.19
N GLU A 178 -3.18 -12.09 21.21
CA GLU A 178 -1.99 -12.70 21.79
C GLU A 178 -1.36 -13.63 20.74
N LEU A 179 -0.20 -13.22 20.20
CA LEU A 179 0.62 -14.01 19.26
C LEU A 179 1.47 -15.05 19.98
#